data_AF-A0AAV5AE06-F1
#
_entry.id   AF-A0AAV5AE06-F1
#
_cell.length_a   1.000
_cell.length_b   1.000
_cell.length_c   1.000
_cell.angle_alpha   90.00
_cell.angle_beta   90.00
_cell.angle_gamma   90.00
#
_symmetry.space_group_name_H-M   'P 1'
#
loop_
_entity.id
_entity.type
_entity.pdbx_description
1 polymer ?
#
loop_
_entity_poly.entity_id
_entity_poly.type
_entity_poly.pdbx_seq_one_letter_code
_entity_poly.pdbx_strand_id
1 'polypeptide(L)'
;MEAPSIPQAEFIQLYAHLQVIDMVFLGAYVMLIYDHILTLDEEVRKIWKAPLSIPKVLFLLNRYLTPIFYALSYVEYTAMKDTVMKACRRMYKDVISFALITTASIMILRVYALTGRNRIIAAGFGVLWSIQVVLWIITIPLSPLQILPEGLTGCEPNPNIPLQIIFWIFPMLIDTLVFLITLWGTKAAGPRSAGPEILQENRKIQTRRDCTSQGQLDGTAAA
;
A
#
# COMPACT_ATOMS: atom_id res chain seq x y z
N MET A 1 -37.52 -15.19 -1.98
CA MET A 1 -36.79 -15.63 -3.18
C MET A 1 -36.19 -16.96 -2.81
N GLU A 2 -36.74 -18.06 -3.33
CA GLU A 2 -36.19 -19.40 -3.10
C GLU A 2 -34.79 -19.46 -3.68
N ALA A 3 -33.82 -19.90 -2.88
CA ALA A 3 -32.46 -20.10 -3.36
C ALA A 3 -32.48 -21.20 -4.45
N PRO A 4 -31.80 -21.00 -5.59
CA PRO A 4 -31.70 -22.04 -6.61
C PRO A 4 -31.04 -23.28 -6.00
N SER A 5 -31.64 -24.46 -6.18
CA SER A 5 -31.08 -25.73 -5.75
C SER A 5 -29.86 -26.07 -6.60
N ILE A 6 -28.68 -25.73 -6.10
CA ILE A 6 -27.41 -26.03 -6.76
C ILE A 6 -27.16 -27.55 -6.75
N PRO A 7 -26.72 -28.16 -7.86
CA PRO A 7 -26.28 -29.56 -7.85
C PRO A 7 -25.20 -29.81 -6.79
N GLN A 8 -25.28 -30.95 -6.08
CA GLN A 8 -24.37 -31.29 -4.98
C GLN A 8 -22.88 -31.21 -5.38
N ALA A 9 -22.54 -31.53 -6.62
CA ALA A 9 -21.18 -31.46 -7.14
C ALA A 9 -20.65 -30.02 -7.25
N GLU A 10 -21.48 -29.08 -7.70
CA GLU A 10 -21.11 -27.65 -7.81
C GLU A 10 -20.97 -27.02 -6.42
N PHE A 11 -21.81 -27.42 -5.47
CA PHE A 11 -21.72 -26.97 -4.08
C PHE A 11 -20.37 -27.33 -3.43
N ILE A 12 -19.90 -28.57 -3.61
CA ILE A 12 -18.62 -29.03 -3.04
C ILE A 12 -17.45 -28.25 -3.64
N GLN A 13 -17.49 -27.99 -4.96
CA GLN A 13 -16.45 -27.20 -5.63
C GLN A 13 -16.43 -25.77 -5.10
N LEU A 14 -17.59 -25.12 -5.02
CA LEU A 14 -17.70 -23.76 -4.51
C LEU A 14 -17.20 -23.65 -3.07
N TYR A 15 -17.57 -24.62 -2.21
CA TYR A 15 -17.09 -24.67 -0.83
C TYR A 15 -15.56 -24.80 -0.74
N ALA A 16 -14.96 -25.69 -1.53
CA ALA A 16 -13.51 -25.85 -1.55
C ALA A 16 -12.78 -24.58 -2.02
N HIS A 17 -13.31 -23.89 -3.03
CA HIS A 17 -12.76 -22.61 -3.49
C HIS A 17 -12.78 -21.54 -2.40
N LEU A 18 -13.88 -21.40 -1.69
CA LEU A 18 -14.03 -20.41 -0.62
C LEU A 18 -13.08 -20.71 0.55
N GLN A 19 -12.93 -21.98 0.94
CA GLN A 19 -11.98 -22.35 1.99
C GLN A 19 -10.53 -21.99 1.62
N VAL A 20 -10.14 -22.20 0.36
CA VAL A 20 -8.80 -21.81 -0.11
C VAL A 20 -8.63 -20.29 -0.03
N ILE A 21 -9.63 -19.51 -0.44
CA ILE A 21 -9.61 -18.05 -0.36
C ILE A 21 -9.44 -17.59 1.09
N ASP A 22 -10.19 -18.15 2.03
CA ASP A 22 -10.11 -17.82 3.45
C ASP A 22 -8.74 -18.14 4.04
N MET A 23 -8.17 -19.32 3.72
CA MET A 23 -6.84 -19.71 4.18
C MET A 23 -5.75 -18.78 3.63
N VAL A 24 -5.83 -18.43 2.35
CA VAL A 24 -4.88 -17.51 1.71
C VAL A 24 -5.00 -16.12 2.32
N PHE A 25 -6.22 -15.65 2.55
CA PHE A 25 -6.48 -14.34 3.15
C PHE A 25 -5.94 -14.26 4.58
N LEU A 26 -6.22 -15.27 5.40
CA LEU A 26 -5.70 -15.35 6.77
C LEU A 26 -4.17 -15.45 6.78
N GLY A 27 -3.59 -16.25 5.87
CA GLY A 27 -2.14 -16.35 5.72
C GLY A 27 -1.49 -15.02 5.34
N ALA A 28 -2.08 -14.29 4.39
CA ALA A 28 -1.63 -12.96 4.01
C ALA A 28 -1.72 -11.96 5.17
N TYR A 29 -2.80 -12.02 5.95
CA TYR A 29 -2.98 -11.18 7.13
C TYR A 29 -1.92 -11.47 8.21
N VAL A 30 -1.66 -12.73 8.51
CA VAL A 30 -0.61 -13.12 9.48
C VAL A 30 0.76 -12.63 9.01
N MET A 31 1.08 -12.81 7.73
CA MET A 31 2.34 -12.31 7.14
C MET A 31 2.44 -10.78 7.23
N LEU A 32 1.35 -10.06 7.00
CA LEU A 32 1.28 -8.61 7.16
C LEU A 32 1.63 -8.21 8.61
N ILE A 33 0.99 -8.83 9.60
CA ILE A 33 1.28 -8.55 11.02
C ILE A 33 2.71 -8.93 11.39
N TYR A 34 3.22 -10.05 10.86
CA TYR A 34 4.60 -10.48 11.08
C TYR A 34 5.61 -9.44 10.59
N ASP A 35 5.41 -8.90 9.38
CA ASP A 35 6.24 -7.82 8.84
C ASP A 35 6.16 -6.53 9.67
N HIS A 36 4.98 -6.23 10.24
CA HIS A 36 4.81 -5.09 11.14
C HIS A 36 5.67 -5.22 12.39
N ILE A 37 5.70 -6.40 13.00
CA ILE A 37 6.46 -6.66 14.23
C ILE A 37 7.96 -6.58 13.94
N LEU A 38 8.41 -7.19 12.85
CA LEU A 38 9.82 -7.20 12.45
C LEU A 38 10.39 -5.79 12.23
N THR A 39 9.61 -4.92 11.61
CA THR A 39 10.07 -3.58 11.23
C THR A 39 9.75 -2.51 12.28
N LEU A 40 9.14 -2.88 13.41
CA LEU A 40 8.71 -1.95 14.46
C LEU A 40 9.88 -1.27 15.16
N ASP A 41 10.98 -1.99 15.46
CA ASP A 41 12.17 -1.41 16.09
C ASP A 41 12.76 -0.27 15.23
N GLU A 42 12.90 -0.54 13.93
CA GLU A 42 13.42 0.46 13.00
C GLU A 42 12.46 1.64 12.84
N GLU A 43 11.15 1.38 12.81
CA GLU A 43 10.12 2.41 12.70
C GLU A 43 10.16 3.36 13.89
N VAL A 44 10.21 2.84 15.12
CA VAL A 44 10.27 3.65 16.33
C VAL A 44 11.56 4.48 16.35
N ARG A 45 12.69 3.91 15.90
CA ARG A 45 13.96 4.63 15.85
C ARG A 45 13.98 5.74 14.79
N LYS A 46 13.48 5.46 13.58
CA LYS A 46 13.64 6.33 12.40
C LYS A 46 12.45 7.26 12.16
N ILE A 47 11.22 6.77 12.33
CA ILE A 47 10.00 7.46 11.92
C ILE A 47 9.40 8.23 13.09
N TRP A 48 9.36 7.65 14.30
CA TRP A 48 8.70 8.29 15.44
C TRP A 48 9.44 9.55 15.88
N LYS A 49 10.78 9.51 15.89
CA LYS A 49 11.65 10.65 16.22
C LYS A 49 11.73 11.73 15.14
N ALA A 50 11.31 11.43 13.90
CA ALA A 50 11.34 12.39 12.80
C ALA A 50 10.28 13.50 12.99
N PRO A 51 10.51 14.73 12.51
CA PRO A 51 9.51 15.79 12.54
C PRO A 51 8.24 15.39 11.77
N LEU A 52 7.10 15.95 12.18
CA LEU A 52 5.83 15.72 11.50
C LEU A 52 5.92 16.20 10.05
N SER A 53 5.73 15.27 9.12
CA SER A 53 5.73 15.53 7.68
C SER A 53 4.59 14.77 7.03
N ILE A 54 4.08 15.27 5.90
CA ILE A 54 2.99 14.63 5.15
C ILE A 54 3.33 13.16 4.83
N PRO A 55 4.55 12.81 4.34
CA PRO A 55 4.91 11.41 4.09
C PRO A 55 4.87 10.54 5.35
N LYS A 56 5.29 11.07 6.51
CA LYS A 56 5.23 10.35 7.79
C LYS A 56 3.78 10.04 8.19
N VAL A 57 2.89 11.02 8.10
CA VAL A 57 1.46 10.82 8.46
C VAL A 57 0.81 9.82 7.52
N LEU A 58 1.01 9.95 6.22
CA LEU A 58 0.47 9.01 5.22
C LEU A 58 0.98 7.59 5.42
N PHE A 59 2.28 7.45 5.71
CA PHE A 59 2.88 6.15 6.00
C PHE A 59 2.25 5.50 7.24
N LEU A 60 2.14 6.24 8.35
CA LEU A 60 1.55 5.72 9.58
C LEU A 60 0.06 5.37 9.39
N LEU A 61 -0.70 6.23 8.71
CA LEU A 61 -2.11 5.94 8.41
C LEU A 61 -2.27 4.66 7.60
N ASN A 62 -1.53 4.51 6.50
CA ASN A 62 -1.58 3.30 5.68
C ASN A 62 -1.14 2.07 6.49
N ARG A 63 -0.04 2.17 7.24
CA ARG A 63 0.51 1.06 8.01
C ARG A 63 -0.45 0.56 9.08
N TYR A 64 -1.01 1.44 9.90
CA TYR A 64 -1.85 1.01 11.04
C TYR A 64 -3.32 0.79 10.66
N LEU A 65 -3.86 1.50 9.66
CA LEU A 65 -5.26 1.32 9.28
C LEU A 65 -5.48 0.09 8.41
N THR A 66 -4.51 -0.30 7.57
CA THR A 66 -4.63 -1.50 6.73
C THR A 66 -4.95 -2.77 7.54
N PRO A 67 -4.19 -3.15 8.58
CA PRO A 67 -4.50 -4.34 9.36
C PRO A 67 -5.81 -4.23 10.16
N ILE A 68 -6.20 -3.03 10.59
CA ILE A 68 -7.49 -2.79 11.25
C ILE A 68 -8.63 -3.06 10.26
N PHE A 69 -8.55 -2.50 9.06
CA PHE A 69 -9.56 -2.69 8.04
C PHE A 69 -9.66 -4.15 7.58
N TYR A 70 -8.53 -4.85 7.45
CA TYR A 70 -8.50 -6.28 7.18
C TYR A 70 -9.21 -7.10 8.28
N ALA A 71 -8.91 -6.82 9.55
CA ALA A 71 -9.55 -7.50 10.67
C ALA A 71 -11.06 -7.25 10.72
N LEU A 72 -11.49 -6.00 10.53
CA LEU A 72 -12.91 -5.66 10.47
C LEU A 72 -13.60 -6.42 9.32
N SER A 73 -12.97 -6.46 8.15
CA SER A 73 -13.50 -7.15 6.96
C SER A 73 -13.71 -8.64 7.21
N TYR A 74 -12.79 -9.27 7.92
CA TYR A 74 -12.90 -10.68 8.28
C TYR A 74 -14.00 -10.96 9.32
N VAL A 75 -14.15 -10.10 10.33
CA VAL A 75 -15.20 -10.22 11.34
C VAL A 75 -16.59 -10.06 10.72
N GLU A 76 -16.76 -9.12 9.80
CA GLU A 76 -18.03 -8.95 9.10
C GLU A 76 -18.34 -10.12 8.16
N TYR A 77 -17.34 -10.67 7.48
CA TYR A 77 -17.49 -11.84 6.61
C TYR A 77 -18.02 -13.06 7.37
N THR A 78 -17.60 -13.24 8.63
CA THR A 78 -17.98 -14.39 9.47
C THR A 78 -19.29 -14.19 10.25
N ALA A 79 -19.75 -12.94 10.44
CA ALA A 79 -20.96 -12.62 11.18
C ALA A 79 -22.24 -12.74 10.31
N MET A 80 -22.85 -13.93 10.26
CA MET A 80 -24.07 -14.22 9.48
C MET A 80 -25.36 -13.51 9.98
N LYS A 81 -25.65 -12.27 9.59
CA LYS A 81 -27.00 -11.67 9.74
C LYS A 81 -27.42 -10.90 8.48
N ASP A 82 -28.69 -10.86 8.11
CA ASP A 82 -29.16 -10.17 6.88
C ASP A 82 -28.83 -8.66 6.82
N THR A 83 -28.71 -8.02 7.98
CA THR A 83 -28.21 -6.63 8.11
C THR A 83 -26.76 -6.49 7.66
N VAL A 84 -25.99 -7.58 7.72
CA VAL A 84 -24.57 -7.68 7.37
C VAL A 84 -24.37 -7.70 5.86
N MET A 85 -25.34 -8.11 5.04
CA MET A 85 -25.19 -8.07 3.58
C MET A 85 -24.99 -6.65 3.04
N LYS A 86 -25.75 -5.69 3.58
CA LYS A 86 -25.62 -4.26 3.23
C LYS A 86 -24.40 -3.62 3.88
N ALA A 87 -24.07 -4.03 5.10
CA ALA A 87 -22.87 -3.56 5.81
C ALA A 87 -21.60 -4.04 5.08
N CYS A 88 -21.52 -5.33 4.72
CA CYS A 88 -20.44 -5.96 3.98
C CYS A 88 -20.17 -5.25 2.65
N ARG A 89 -21.21 -4.97 1.83
CA ARG A 89 -21.02 -4.21 0.58
C ARG A 89 -20.46 -2.81 0.84
N ARG A 90 -20.87 -2.15 1.92
CA ARG A 90 -20.45 -0.78 2.25
C ARG A 90 -19.03 -0.77 2.81
N MET A 91 -18.71 -1.67 3.72
CA MET A 91 -17.38 -1.74 4.31
C MET A 91 -16.34 -2.25 3.31
N TYR A 92 -16.67 -3.25 2.48
CA TYR A 92 -15.78 -3.68 1.40
C TYR A 92 -15.43 -2.51 0.45
N LYS A 93 -16.43 -1.67 0.13
CA LYS A 93 -16.22 -0.43 -0.63
C LYS A 93 -15.28 0.53 0.09
N ASP A 94 -15.55 0.81 1.36
CA ASP A 94 -14.83 1.83 2.11
C ASP A 94 -13.38 1.41 2.41
N VAL A 95 -13.18 0.15 2.79
CA VAL A 95 -11.86 -0.45 3.10
C VAL A 95 -10.94 -0.42 1.89
N ILE A 96 -11.39 -0.94 0.75
CA ILE A 96 -10.53 -1.04 -0.43
C ILE A 96 -10.32 0.35 -1.04
N SER A 97 -11.34 1.25 -1.02
CA SER A 97 -11.14 2.65 -1.41
C SER A 97 -10.04 3.30 -0.59
N PHE A 98 -10.08 3.12 0.74
CA PHE A 98 -9.09 3.71 1.64
C PHE A 98 -7.68 3.16 1.39
N ALA A 99 -7.56 1.83 1.24
CA ALA A 99 -6.30 1.17 0.94
C ALA A 99 -5.70 1.65 -0.40
N LEU A 100 -6.53 1.79 -1.43
CA LEU A 100 -6.11 2.29 -2.75
C LEU A 100 -5.65 3.75 -2.68
N ILE A 101 -6.40 4.64 -2.04
CA ILE A 101 -6.05 6.07 -1.92
C ILE A 101 -4.76 6.27 -1.14
N THR A 102 -4.59 5.56 -0.03
CA THR A 102 -3.38 5.69 0.79
C THR A 102 -2.15 5.14 0.07
N THR A 103 -2.27 3.98 -0.59
CA THR A 103 -1.20 3.40 -1.40
C THR A 103 -0.83 4.31 -2.58
N ALA A 104 -1.83 4.83 -3.30
CA ALA A 104 -1.63 5.79 -4.38
C ALA A 104 -0.84 7.01 -3.93
N SER A 105 -1.21 7.57 -2.79
CA SER A 105 -0.60 8.78 -2.25
C SER A 105 0.88 8.53 -1.92
N ILE A 106 1.20 7.38 -1.33
CA ILE A 106 2.59 7.00 -1.03
C ILE A 106 3.39 6.81 -2.34
N MET A 107 2.81 6.15 -3.34
CA MET A 107 3.48 5.93 -4.63
C MET A 107 3.75 7.25 -5.37
N ILE A 108 2.78 8.17 -5.41
CA ILE A 108 2.95 9.49 -6.04
C ILE A 108 4.05 10.29 -5.33
N LEU A 109 4.07 10.27 -3.99
CA LEU A 109 5.12 10.95 -3.21
C LEU A 109 6.51 10.38 -3.51
N ARG A 110 6.63 9.05 -3.60
CA ARG A 110 7.89 8.37 -3.94
C ARG A 110 8.37 8.75 -5.34
N VAL A 111 7.49 8.70 -6.34
CA VAL A 111 7.82 9.10 -7.71
C VAL A 111 8.20 10.58 -7.78
N TYR A 112 7.48 11.45 -7.08
CA TYR A 112 7.76 12.89 -7.04
C TYR A 112 9.14 13.20 -6.44
N ALA A 113 9.52 12.48 -5.38
CA ALA A 113 10.84 12.62 -4.75
C ALA A 113 11.96 12.12 -5.67
N LEU A 114 11.78 10.95 -6.31
CA LEU A 114 12.78 10.32 -7.18
C LEU A 114 12.99 11.05 -8.52
N THR A 115 11.95 11.68 -9.05
CA THR A 115 12.01 12.40 -10.34
C THR A 115 12.53 13.83 -10.22
N GLY A 116 13.19 14.17 -9.10
CA GLY A 116 13.79 15.48 -8.90
C GLY A 116 12.75 16.61 -8.84
N ARG A 117 11.58 16.36 -8.23
CA ARG A 117 10.43 17.29 -8.18
C ARG A 117 9.82 17.64 -9.54
N ASN A 118 10.02 16.84 -10.59
CA ASN A 118 9.35 17.08 -11.86
C ASN A 118 7.82 16.88 -11.74
N ARG A 119 7.09 18.01 -11.63
CA ARG A 119 5.64 18.03 -11.41
C ARG A 119 4.84 17.43 -12.56
N ILE A 120 5.39 17.38 -13.78
CA ILE A 120 4.69 16.85 -14.96
C ILE A 120 4.51 15.34 -14.84
N ILE A 121 5.57 14.63 -14.45
CA ILE A 121 5.52 13.18 -14.27
C ILE A 121 4.58 12.82 -13.12
N ALA A 122 4.71 13.53 -11.99
CA ALA A 122 3.81 13.33 -10.84
C ALA A 122 2.35 13.65 -11.16
N ALA A 123 2.07 14.70 -11.95
CA ALA A 123 0.72 15.04 -12.40
C ALA A 123 0.14 13.98 -13.33
N GLY A 124 0.93 13.47 -14.29
CA GLY A 124 0.52 12.38 -15.17
C GLY A 124 0.12 11.11 -14.38
N PHE A 125 0.90 10.74 -13.37
CA PHE A 125 0.56 9.64 -12.48
C PHE A 125 -0.68 9.91 -11.62
N GLY A 126 -0.81 11.13 -11.09
CA GLY A 126 -2.00 11.54 -10.35
C GLY A 126 -3.28 11.41 -11.19
N VAL A 127 -3.21 11.75 -12.48
CA VAL A 127 -4.33 11.58 -13.41
C VAL A 127 -4.63 10.11 -13.66
N LEU A 128 -3.62 9.27 -13.96
CA LEU A 128 -3.81 7.82 -14.16
C LEU A 128 -4.42 7.14 -12.93
N TRP A 129 -3.96 7.50 -11.73
CA TRP A 129 -4.54 7.00 -10.48
C TRP A 129 -5.97 7.50 -10.25
N SER A 130 -6.26 8.74 -10.58
CA SER A 130 -7.61 9.29 -10.47
C SER A 130 -8.58 8.54 -11.39
N ILE A 131 -8.14 8.20 -12.62
CA ILE A 131 -8.91 7.36 -13.54
C ILE A 131 -9.21 5.99 -12.90
N GLN A 132 -8.21 5.36 -12.28
CA GLN A 132 -8.42 4.09 -11.57
C GLN A 132 -9.46 4.20 -10.45
N VAL A 133 -9.38 5.24 -9.61
CA VAL A 133 -10.35 5.47 -8.52
C VAL A 133 -11.76 5.69 -9.08
N VAL A 134 -11.90 6.43 -10.17
CA VAL A 134 -13.20 6.65 -10.82
C VAL A 134 -13.77 5.35 -11.36
N LEU A 135 -12.97 4.53 -12.04
CA LEU A 135 -13.38 3.20 -12.52
C LEU A 135 -13.84 2.32 -11.34
N TRP A 136 -13.16 2.42 -10.20
CA TRP A 136 -13.51 1.71 -8.97
C TRP A 136 -14.90 2.08 -8.44
N ILE A 137 -15.16 3.38 -8.32
CA ILE A 137 -16.43 3.92 -7.81
C ILE A 137 -17.60 3.51 -8.70
N ILE A 138 -17.39 3.41 -10.01
CA ILE A 138 -18.43 3.05 -11.00
C ILE A 138 -18.69 1.55 -11.04
N THR A 139 -17.64 0.71 -10.97
CA THR A 139 -17.76 -0.74 -11.23
C THR A 139 -18.38 -1.52 -10.06
N ILE A 140 -18.13 -1.15 -8.81
CA ILE A 140 -18.66 -1.87 -7.64
C ILE A 140 -20.16 -1.72 -7.40
N PRO A 141 -20.80 -0.56 -7.59
CA PRO A 141 -22.26 -0.51 -7.53
C PRO A 141 -22.91 -1.29 -8.69
N LEU A 142 -22.22 -1.42 -9.83
CA LEU A 142 -22.69 -2.18 -10.98
C LEU A 142 -22.51 -3.70 -10.84
N SER A 143 -21.63 -4.18 -9.96
CA SER A 143 -21.44 -5.62 -9.76
C SER A 143 -22.59 -6.21 -8.93
N PRO A 144 -23.37 -7.16 -9.49
CA PRO A 144 -24.35 -7.91 -8.73
C PRO A 144 -23.58 -8.79 -7.74
N LEU A 145 -23.99 -8.75 -6.48
CA LEU A 145 -23.50 -9.70 -5.48
C LEU A 145 -24.26 -11.00 -5.73
N GLN A 146 -23.53 -12.10 -5.81
CA GLN A 146 -24.16 -13.41 -5.79
C GLN A 146 -24.35 -13.81 -4.32
N ILE A 147 -25.60 -14.04 -3.93
CA ILE A 147 -25.90 -14.60 -2.61
C ILE A 147 -25.56 -16.08 -2.69
N LEU A 148 -24.62 -16.52 -1.84
CA LEU A 148 -24.26 -17.93 -1.74
C LEU A 148 -25.42 -18.72 -1.12
N PRO A 149 -25.63 -19.98 -1.53
CA PRO A 149 -26.68 -20.84 -0.98
C PRO A 149 -26.53 -21.03 0.54
N GLU A 150 -27.64 -21.35 1.22
CA GLU A 150 -27.67 -21.59 2.66
C GLU A 150 -26.59 -22.61 3.08
N GLY A 151 -25.72 -22.20 4.01
CA GLY A 151 -24.57 -23.00 4.48
C GLY A 151 -23.21 -22.49 4.04
N LEU A 152 -23.13 -21.59 3.04
CA LEU A 152 -21.89 -20.91 2.65
C LEU A 152 -21.94 -19.43 3.04
N THR A 153 -20.95 -18.97 3.81
CA THR A 153 -20.74 -17.56 4.13
C THR A 153 -19.91 -16.88 3.04
N GLY A 154 -20.40 -15.76 2.52
CA GLY A 154 -19.58 -14.89 1.67
C GLY A 154 -20.38 -13.96 0.77
N CYS A 155 -19.72 -12.90 0.31
CA CYS A 155 -20.24 -11.95 -0.66
C CYS A 155 -19.19 -11.74 -1.75
N GLU A 156 -19.33 -12.47 -2.85
CA GLU A 156 -18.41 -12.31 -3.98
C GLU A 156 -19.05 -11.50 -5.11
N PRO A 157 -18.31 -10.54 -5.71
CA PRO A 157 -18.75 -9.88 -6.94
C PRO A 157 -18.82 -10.90 -8.08
N ASN A 158 -19.93 -10.90 -8.83
CA ASN A 158 -20.16 -11.83 -9.93
C ASN A 158 -19.02 -11.78 -10.98
N PRO A 159 -18.24 -12.87 -11.14
CA PRO A 159 -17.07 -12.89 -12.01
C PRO A 159 -17.41 -12.82 -13.51
N ASN A 160 -18.67 -13.02 -13.90
CA ASN A 160 -19.11 -13.05 -15.30
C ASN A 160 -19.16 -11.67 -15.98
N ILE A 161 -18.79 -10.60 -15.27
CA ILE A 161 -18.77 -9.25 -15.84
C ILE A 161 -17.34 -8.91 -16.28
N PRO A 162 -17.08 -8.68 -17.58
CA PRO A 162 -15.73 -8.34 -18.08
C PRO A 162 -15.15 -7.07 -17.45
N LEU A 163 -16.00 -6.17 -16.92
CA LEU A 163 -15.55 -5.02 -16.13
C LEU A 163 -14.77 -5.40 -14.86
N GLN A 164 -15.02 -6.57 -14.26
CA GLN A 164 -14.28 -7.03 -13.08
C GLN A 164 -12.84 -7.41 -13.43
N ILE A 165 -12.61 -7.97 -14.63
CA ILE A 165 -11.26 -8.27 -15.13
C ILE A 165 -10.48 -6.97 -15.35
N ILE A 166 -11.11 -5.98 -15.98
CA ILE A 166 -10.51 -4.65 -16.20
C ILE A 166 -10.10 -4.01 -14.85
N PHE A 167 -10.94 -4.16 -13.83
CA PHE A 167 -10.66 -3.66 -12.48
C PHE A 167 -9.36 -4.24 -11.88
N TRP A 168 -9.05 -5.51 -12.09
CA TRP A 168 -7.83 -6.13 -11.53
C TRP A 168 -6.58 -5.86 -12.37
N ILE A 169 -6.72 -5.81 -13.69
CA ILE A 169 -5.57 -5.64 -14.60
C ILE A 169 -5.04 -4.20 -14.58
N PHE A 170 -5.92 -3.20 -14.47
CA PHE A 170 -5.51 -1.79 -14.56
C PHE A 170 -4.60 -1.33 -13.41
N PRO A 171 -4.85 -1.68 -12.13
CA PRO A 171 -3.90 -1.46 -11.03
C PRO A 171 -2.54 -2.11 -11.28
N MET A 172 -2.52 -3.38 -11.72
CA MET A 172 -1.26 -4.08 -11.99
C MET A 172 -0.44 -3.39 -13.08
N LEU A 173 -1.11 -2.87 -14.12
CA LEU A 173 -0.44 -2.08 -15.15
C LEU A 173 0.15 -0.79 -14.59
N ILE A 174 -0.61 -0.04 -13.79
CA ILE A 174 -0.14 1.18 -13.14
C ILE A 174 1.06 0.90 -12.23
N ASP A 175 0.99 -0.12 -11.38
CA ASP A 175 2.06 -0.47 -10.46
C ASP A 175 3.33 -0.89 -11.21
N THR A 176 3.17 -1.62 -12.33
CA THR A 176 4.29 -1.96 -13.21
C THR A 176 4.92 -0.71 -13.83
N LEU A 177 4.12 0.25 -14.31
CA LEU A 177 4.64 1.52 -14.84
C LEU A 177 5.36 2.35 -13.77
N VAL A 178 4.81 2.43 -12.56
CA VAL A 178 5.43 3.10 -11.42
C VAL A 178 6.77 2.44 -11.07
N PHE A 179 6.81 1.10 -11.05
CA PHE A 179 8.04 0.35 -10.78
C PHE A 179 9.11 0.61 -11.84
N LEU A 180 8.74 0.56 -13.13
CA LEU A 180 9.66 0.83 -14.24
C LEU A 180 10.22 2.25 -14.19
N ILE A 181 9.38 3.24 -13.90
CA ILE A 181 9.82 4.64 -13.80
C ILE A 181 10.64 4.87 -12.54
N THR A 182 10.33 4.19 -11.43
CA THR A 182 11.15 4.21 -10.22
C THR A 182 12.54 3.62 -10.48
N LEU A 183 12.61 2.49 -11.20
CA LEU A 183 13.86 1.88 -11.66
C LEU A 183 14.64 2.82 -12.57
N TRP A 184 13.97 3.43 -13.56
CA TRP A 184 14.61 4.37 -14.47
C TRP A 184 15.12 5.61 -13.73
N GLY A 185 14.31 6.19 -12.85
CA GLY A 185 14.68 7.33 -12.02
C GLY A 185 15.85 7.00 -11.09
N THR A 186 15.88 5.80 -10.48
CA THR A 186 17.00 5.35 -9.64
C THR A 186 18.28 5.15 -10.44
N LYS A 187 18.20 4.59 -11.65
CA LYS A 187 19.35 4.43 -12.55
C LYS A 187 19.84 5.77 -13.11
N ALA A 188 18.93 6.66 -13.48
CA ALA A 188 19.24 8.01 -13.99
C ALA A 188 19.82 8.92 -12.87
N ALA A 189 19.36 8.73 -11.63
CA ALA A 189 19.92 9.33 -10.43
C ALA A 189 21.19 8.62 -9.90
N GLY A 190 21.79 7.71 -10.69
CA GLY A 190 23.07 7.07 -10.37
C GLY A 190 24.14 8.08 -9.92
N PRO A 191 25.24 7.63 -9.28
CA PRO A 191 25.98 8.18 -8.12
C PRO A 191 26.32 9.68 -8.02
N ARG A 192 25.94 10.52 -8.99
CA ARG A 192 26.14 11.95 -9.07
C ARG A 192 25.37 12.78 -8.05
N SER A 193 24.34 12.27 -7.38
CA SER A 193 23.63 12.99 -6.29
C SER A 193 24.22 12.69 -4.91
N ALA A 194 24.66 11.46 -4.65
CA ALA A 194 25.37 11.10 -3.43
C ALA A 194 26.83 11.61 -3.40
N GLY A 195 27.49 11.68 -4.56
CA GLY A 195 28.86 12.17 -4.71
C GLY A 195 29.09 13.58 -4.13
N PRO A 196 28.37 14.63 -4.56
CA PRO A 196 28.64 15.98 -4.10
C PRO A 196 28.26 16.22 -2.63
N GLU A 197 27.20 15.58 -2.13
CA GLU A 197 26.75 15.74 -0.74
C GLU A 197 27.69 15.03 0.24
N ILE A 198 28.09 13.78 -0.05
CA ILE A 198 29.05 13.02 0.76
C ILE A 198 30.45 13.65 0.68
N LEU A 199 30.86 14.17 -0.48
CA LEU A 199 32.14 14.90 -0.61
C LEU A 199 32.12 16.24 0.13
N GLN A 200 30.98 16.95 0.18
CA GLN A 200 30.84 18.17 0.98
C GLN A 200 30.83 17.87 2.48
N GLU A 201 30.13 16.83 2.92
CA GLU A 201 30.10 16.36 4.30
C GLU A 201 31.52 15.96 4.75
N ASN A 202 32.22 15.15 3.96
CA ASN A 202 33.59 14.73 4.24
C ASN A 202 34.57 15.91 4.26
N ARG A 203 34.41 16.90 3.36
CA ARG A 203 35.23 18.12 3.36
C ARG A 203 35.01 18.93 4.63
N LYS A 204 33.77 19.09 5.10
CA LYS A 204 33.46 19.77 6.38
C LYS A 204 34.06 19.05 7.59
N ILE A 205 34.04 17.71 7.59
CA ILE A 205 34.64 16.89 8.66
C ILE A 205 36.17 17.02 8.65
N GLN A 206 36.81 17.07 7.47
CA GLN A 206 38.25 17.30 7.33
C GLN A 206 38.65 18.68 7.84
N THR A 207 37.97 19.74 7.43
CA THR A 207 38.27 21.11 7.90
C THR A 207 38.14 21.24 9.42
N ARG A 208 37.16 20.57 10.04
CA ARG A 208 37.06 20.53 11.51
C ARG A 208 38.24 19.81 12.18
N ARG A 209 38.71 18.70 11.60
CA ARG A 209 39.88 17.98 12.12
C ARG A 209 41.16 18.81 12.01
N ASP A 210 41.35 19.49 10.90
CA ASP A 210 42.54 20.33 10.67
C ASP A 210 42.58 21.50 11.68
N CYS A 211 41.47 22.22 11.89
CA CYS A 211 41.39 23.27 12.91
C CYS A 211 41.64 22.75 14.34
N THR A 212 41.21 21.52 14.65
CA THR A 212 41.44 20.92 15.97
C THR A 212 42.91 20.57 16.18
N SER A 213 43.58 20.04 15.14
CA SER A 213 45.01 19.73 15.20
C SER A 213 45.89 20.97 15.32
N GLN A 214 45.52 22.06 14.64
CA GLN A 214 46.29 23.30 14.65
C GLN A 214 46.14 24.04 15.98
N GLY A 215 44.94 24.03 16.58
CA GLY A 215 44.73 24.56 17.94
C GLY A 215 45.50 23.78 19.03
N GLN A 216 45.73 22.48 18.84
CA GLN A 216 46.57 21.70 19.76
C GLN A 216 48.06 22.02 19.63
N LEU A 217 48.55 22.26 18.41
CA LEU A 217 49.96 22.63 18.18
C LEU A 217 50.30 24.03 18.71
N ASP A 218 49.42 25.01 18.49
CA ASP A 218 49.61 26.38 18.98
C ASP A 218 49.54 26.46 20.52
N GLY A 219 48.69 25.64 21.15
CA GLY A 219 48.59 25.53 22.61
C GLY A 219 49.82 24.90 23.27
N THR A 220 50.56 24.03 22.56
CA THR A 220 51.82 23.44 23.05
C THR A 220 53.05 24.31 22.79
N ALA A 221 53.00 25.26 21.86
CA ALA A 221 54.09 26.20 21.59
C ALA A 221 54.03 27.46 22.47
N ALA A 222 52.89 27.73 23.11
CA ALA A 222 52.67 28.87 24.00
C ALA A 222 52.82 28.55 25.51
N ALA A 223 53.23 27.32 25.85
CA ALA A 223 53.53 26.86 27.21
C ALA A 223 55.03 26.58 27.36
#